data_AF-A0A5U8SV00-F1
#
_entry.id   AF-A0A5U8SV00-F1
#
_cell.length_a   1.000
_cell.length_b   1.000
_cell.length_c   1.000
_cell.angle_alpha   90.00
_cell.angle_beta   90.00
_cell.angle_gamma   90.00
#
_symmetry.space_group_name_H-M   'P 1'
#
loop_
_entity.id
_entity.type
_entity.pdbx_description
1 polymer ?
#
loop_
_entity_poly.entity_id
_entity_poly.type
_entity_poly.pdbx_seq_one_letter_code
_entity_poly.pdbx_strand_id
1 'polypeptide(L)' 'MDWYVIAALFGTFAFLLVLSVPVSFAIGLSSLVAIAMTLPLDSAITVVAQRMAAGVDNFSLLAIPFFILAG' A
#
# COMPACT_ATOMS: atom_id res chain seq x y z
N MET A 1 12.45 18.58 -0.30
CA MET A 1 12.93 18.15 1.03
C MET A 1 12.21 16.87 1.36
N ASP A 2 12.70 15.76 0.80
CA ASP A 2 11.97 14.50 0.71
C ASP A 2 11.88 13.75 2.05
N TRP A 3 12.59 14.24 3.08
CA TRP A 3 12.61 13.66 4.42
C TRP A 3 11.25 13.66 5.11
N TYR A 4 10.39 14.66 4.84
CA TYR A 4 9.04 14.74 5.42
C TYR A 4 8.17 13.56 4.96
N VAL A 5 8.32 13.12 3.71
CA VAL A 5 7.57 11.97 3.15
C VAL A 5 8.00 10.68 3.83
N ILE A 6 9.31 10.51 4.05
CA ILE A 6 9.88 9.37 4.77
C ILE A 6 9.37 9.35 6.21
N ALA A 7 9.41 10.50 6.90
CA ALA A 7 8.89 10.62 8.26
C ALA A 7 7.38 10.33 8.34
N ALA A 8 6.60 10.79 7.35
CA ALA A 8 5.17 10.51 7.28
C ALA A 8 4.89 9.02 7.06
N LEU A 9 5.62 8.35 6.15
CA LEU A 9 5.48 6.92 5.88
C LEU A 9 5.74 6.08 7.14
N PHE A 10 6.93 6.23 7.74
CA PHE A 10 7.32 5.43 8.90
C PHE A 10 6.55 5.83 10.17
N GLY A 11 6.24 7.11 10.33
CA GLY A 11 5.46 7.61 11.47
C GLY A 11 4.02 7.09 11.45
N THR A 12 3.33 7.19 10.31
CA THR A 12 1.96 6.66 10.17
C THR A 12 1.92 5.15 10.25
N PHE A 13 2.90 4.45 9.66
CA PHE A 13 3.01 3.00 9.78
C PHE A 13 3.19 2.55 11.24
N ALA A 14 4.14 3.13 11.96
CA ALA A 14 4.38 2.80 13.37
C ALA A 14 3.15 3.13 14.24
N PHE A 15 2.48 4.25 13.98
CA PHE A 15 1.25 4.63 14.68
C PHE A 15 0.12 3.60 14.46
N LEU A 16 -0.09 3.16 13.21
CA LEU A 16 -1.10 2.14 12.87
C LEU A 16 -0.78 0.78 13.53
N LEU A 17 0.50 0.41 13.63
CA LEU A 17 0.91 -0.80 14.33
C LEU A 17 0.68 -0.72 15.84
N VAL A 18 0.93 0.42 16.47
CA VAL A 18 0.63 0.62 17.90
C VAL A 18 -0.87 0.50 18.16
N LEU A 19 -1.70 0.93 17.22
CA LEU A 19 -3.16 0.74 17.25
C LEU A 19 -3.61 -0.70 16.95
N SER A 20 -2.67 -1.64 16.77
CA SER A 20 -2.95 -3.04 16.45
C SER A 20 -3.76 -3.23 15.16
N VAL A 21 -3.65 -2.28 14.22
CA VAL A 21 -4.24 -2.43 12.88
C VAL A 21 -3.52 -3.57 12.15
N PRO A 22 -4.22 -4.46 11.43
CA PRO A 22 -3.57 -5.53 10.69
C PRO A 22 -2.51 -4.97 9.74
N VAL A 23 -1.35 -5.63 9.69
CA VAL A 23 -0.14 -5.13 9.01
C VAL A 23 -0.40 -4.79 7.54
N SER A 24 -1.25 -5.55 6.86
CA SER A 24 -1.66 -5.29 5.47
C SER A 24 -2.31 -3.92 5.29
N PHE A 25 -3.22 -3.53 6.18
CA PHE A 25 -3.85 -2.20 6.16
C PHE A 25 -2.87 -1.11 6.58
N ALA A 26 -2.00 -1.37 7.55
CA ALA A 26 -1.00 -0.40 7.99
C ALA A 26 -0.02 -0.01 6.88
N ILE A 27 0.46 -1.00 6.10
CA ILE A 27 1.33 -0.77 4.93
C ILE A 27 0.57 0.01 3.85
N GLY A 28 -0.68 -0.38 3.56
CA GLY A 28 -1.50 0.29 2.55
C GLY A 28 -1.76 1.77 2.86
N LEU A 29 -2.25 2.07 4.08
CA LEU A 29 -2.57 3.45 4.48
C LEU A 29 -1.34 4.34 4.57
N SER A 30 -0.25 3.86 5.17
CA SER A 30 0.98 4.66 5.28
C SER A 30 1.58 5.00 3.91
N SER A 31 1.53 4.05 2.96
CA SER A 31 1.97 4.26 1.58
C SER A 31 1.08 5.27 0.84
N LEU A 32 -0.23 5.23 1.05
CA LEU A 32 -1.17 6.20 0.47
C LEU A 32 -0.89 7.62 0.96
N VAL A 33 -0.63 7.79 2.26
CA VAL A 33 -0.28 9.10 2.84
C VAL A 33 1.01 9.63 2.23
N ALA A 34 2.03 8.79 2.05
CA ALA A 34 3.29 9.18 1.44
C ALA A 34 3.12 9.61 -0.03
N ILE A 35 2.34 8.85 -0.82
CA ILE A 35 2.07 9.18 -2.22
C ILE A 35 1.30 10.49 -2.35
N ALA A 36 0.30 10.72 -1.50
CA ALA A 36 -0.49 11.95 -1.48
C ALA A 36 0.34 13.21 -1.15
N MET A 37 1.45 13.05 -0.42
CA MET A 37 2.39 14.14 -0.14
C MET A 37 3.42 14.39 -1.25
N THR A 38 3.60 13.44 -2.16
CA THR A 38 4.67 13.49 -3.18
C THR A 38 4.14 13.92 -4.55
N LEU A 39 2.89 13.58 -4.88
CA LEU A 39 2.26 13.88 -6.17
C LEU A 39 1.02 14.78 -6.00
N PRO A 40 0.67 15.59 -7.01
CA PRO A 40 -0.65 16.22 -7.08
C PRO A 40 -1.74 15.16 -6.96
N LEU A 41 -2.83 15.47 -6.26
CA LEU A 41 -3.90 14.51 -5.93
C LEU A 41 -4.40 13.73 -7.16
N ASP A 42 -4.53 14.39 -8.32
CA ASP A 42 -4.94 13.75 -9.58
C ASP A 42 -3.96 12.67 -10.07
N SER A 43 -2.65 12.92 -9.95
CA SER A 43 -1.61 11.97 -10.33
C SER A 43 -1.41 10.88 -9.27
N ALA A 44 -1.62 11.22 -8.00
CA ALA A 44 -1.54 10.26 -6.90
C ALA A 44 -2.62 9.17 -7.02
N ILE A 45 -3.87 9.55 -7.30
CA ILE A 45 -4.99 8.62 -7.44
C ILE A 45 -4.77 7.66 -8.62
N THR A 46 -4.27 8.17 -9.74
CA THR A 46 -3.97 7.33 -10.92
C THR A 46 -2.86 6.33 -10.66
N VAL A 47 -1.77 6.75 -10.00
CA VAL A 47 -0.68 5.83 -9.60
C VAL A 47 -1.17 4.75 -8.63
N VAL A 48 -2.01 5.12 -7.66
CA VAL A 48 -2.62 4.17 -6.72
C VAL A 48 -3.52 3.17 -7.44
N ALA A 49 -4.39 3.65 -8.34
CA ALA A 49 -5.25 2.79 -9.15
C ALA A 49 -4.44 1.79 -10.01
N GLN A 50 -3.36 2.26 -10.64
CA GLN A 50 -2.47 1.38 -11.41
C GLN A 50 -1.75 0.35 -10.55
N ARG A 51 -1.29 0.74 -9.35
CA ARG A 51 -0.65 -0.19 -8.41
C ARG A 51 -1.62 -1.21 -7.84
N MET A 52 -2.89 -0.84 -7.62
CA MET A 52 -3.94 -1.78 -7.23
C MET A 52 -4.28 -2.76 -8.36
N ALA A 53 -4.46 -2.28 -9.59
CA ALA A 53 -4.70 -3.13 -10.75
C ALA A 53 -3.55 -4.12 -10.96
N ALA A 54 -2.31 -3.65 -10.97
CA ALA A 54 -1.12 -4.49 -11.09
C ALA A 54 -0.96 -5.48 -9.91
N GLY A 55 -1.45 -5.12 -8.71
CA GLY A 55 -1.45 -5.99 -7.55
C GLY A 55 -2.47 -7.14 -7.64
N VAL A 56 -3.64 -6.89 -8.26
CA VAL A 56 -4.65 -7.90 -8.54
C VAL A 56 -4.23 -8.80 -9.70
N ASP A 57 -3.56 -8.22 -10.70
CA ASP A 57 -2.96 -8.95 -11.82
C ASP A 57 -1.73 -9.79 -11.41
N ASN A 58 -1.28 -9.68 -10.16
CA ASN A 58 -0.20 -10.51 -9.63
C ASN A 58 -0.69 -11.95 -9.48
N PHE A 59 -0.41 -12.75 -10.52
CA PHE A 59 -0.77 -14.15 -10.63
C PHE A 59 -0.44 -14.96 -9.37
N SER A 60 0.60 -14.62 -8.60
CA SER A 60 0.93 -15.32 -7.35
C SER A 60 -0.14 -15.20 -6.25
N LEU A 61 -0.83 -14.06 -6.12
CA LEU A 61 -1.88 -13.86 -5.10
C LEU A 61 -3.14 -14.68 -5.43
N LEU A 62 -3.43 -14.84 -6.71
CA LEU A 62 -4.53 -15.67 -7.21
C LEU A 62 -4.13 -17.15 -7.29
N ALA A 63 -2.88 -17.42 -7.65
CA ALA A 63 -2.34 -18.76 -7.81
C ALA A 63 -2.20 -19.49 -6.49
N ILE A 64 -2.01 -18.84 -5.33
CA ILE A 64 -1.98 -19.54 -4.03
C ILE A 64 -3.33 -20.23 -3.74
N PRO A 65 -4.49 -19.53 -3.76
CA PRO A 65 -5.80 -20.17 -3.66
C PRO A 65 -6.04 -21.24 -4.73
N PHE A 66 -5.69 -20.94 -5.99
CA PHE A 66 -5.90 -21.88 -7.09
C PHE A 66 -4.96 -23.09 -7.04
N PHE A 67 -3.74 -22.98 -6.51
CA PHE A 67 -2.85 -24.13 -6.25
C PHE A 67 -3.36 -24.99 -5.11
N ILE A 68 -3.95 -24.38 -4.08
CA ILE A 68 -4.59 -25.12 -2.97
C ILE A 68 -5.84 -25.88 -3.47
N LEU A 69 -6.59 -25.31 -4.42
CA LEU A 69 -7.76 -25.94 -5.05
C LEU A 69 -7.44 -26.90 -6.20
N ALA A 70 -6.30 -26.74 -6.87
CA ALA A 70 -5.83 -27.60 -7.97
C ALA A 70 -4.98 -28.80 -7.49
N GLY A 71 -4.67 -28.84 -6.19
CA GLY A 71 -4.17 -30.03 -5.50
C GLY A 71 -5.25 -31.07 -5.32
#